data_AF-A0A3Q3EZ39-F1
#
_entry.id   AF-A0A3Q3EZ39-F1
#
_cell.length_a   1.000
_cell.length_b   1.000
_cell.length_c   1.000
_cell.angle_alpha   90.00
_cell.angle_beta   90.00
_cell.angle_gamma   90.00
#
_symmetry.space_group_name_H-M   'P 1'
#
loop_
_entity.id
_entity.type
_entity.pdbx_description
1 polymer ?
#
loop_
_entity_poly.entity_id
_entity_poly.type
_entity_poly.pdbx_seq_one_letter_code
_entity_poly.pdbx_strand_id
1 'polypeptide(L)'
;MTSLQLSAKEEMVEKLLDAAARGDLTQVSSLLSHVPSLINQKGDSGWTALICDKFSVNSSSQTAYDISKFWATRPSPTSRRRGWRVKGYVEDGESRLCRFSIEAVEDLLQKPHTVLIFLGVEKRKGPSSPPEATREPPAWFAINTDEDAAELLKRSREKNCCFTKMAHRDLLKFSEEEAGVVAQARSVLAWHSRYSFCPTCGSSTNMEDGGYNLKGVHNTCYPRVDPVVIMLVIHPDGNQCLLGRKKMFPARLFSCLAGFVEPGESMEEAVRREVEEESGVKVGPVSYVSCQPWPMPSSLMIGCLAVAISTDIKVDESEIEEARWFPRQQVLSLLKGSRPDLIIPPRQTIAHQLIRHWIGMNSNL
;
A
#
# COMPACT_ATOMS: atom_id res chain seq x y z
N MET A 1 17.49 -49.50 -6.13
CA MET A 1 16.58 -49.35 -4.97
C MET A 1 17.31 -49.89 -3.76
N THR A 2 18.03 -49.02 -3.07
CA THR A 2 18.71 -49.33 -1.81
C THR A 2 18.06 -48.41 -0.78
N SER A 3 17.19 -48.97 0.06
CA SER A 3 16.61 -48.26 1.19
C SER A 3 17.72 -47.94 2.17
N LEU A 4 18.17 -46.68 2.21
CA LEU A 4 19.00 -46.17 3.28
C LEU A 4 18.21 -46.34 4.58
N GLN A 5 18.66 -47.24 5.46
CA GLN A 5 18.14 -47.32 6.81
C GLN A 5 18.52 -46.02 7.51
N LEU A 6 17.52 -45.18 7.79
CA LEU A 6 17.67 -43.99 8.62
C LEU A 6 18.15 -44.44 10.00
N SER A 7 19.14 -43.72 10.55
CA SER A 7 19.54 -43.93 11.93
C SER A 7 18.38 -43.60 12.87
N ALA A 8 18.35 -44.22 14.06
CA ALA A 8 17.32 -43.95 15.05
C ALA A 8 17.20 -42.44 15.39
N LYS A 9 18.30 -41.70 15.24
CA LYS A 9 18.33 -40.25 15.41
C LYS A 9 17.63 -39.53 14.26
N GLU A 10 17.88 -39.91 13.02
CA GLU A 10 17.23 -39.30 11.84
C GLU A 10 15.72 -39.60 11.81
N GLU A 11 15.30 -40.80 12.22
CA GLU A 11 13.85 -41.10 12.35
C GLU A 11 13.16 -40.22 13.40
N MET A 12 13.84 -39.86 14.50
CA MET A 12 13.30 -38.96 15.51
C MET A 12 13.22 -37.51 15.01
N VAL A 13 14.16 -37.09 14.15
CA VAL A 13 14.14 -35.77 13.50
C VAL A 13 12.97 -35.67 12.53
N GLU A 14 12.78 -36.67 11.68
CA GLU A 14 11.65 -36.69 10.74
C GLU A 14 10.30 -36.73 11.48
N LYS A 15 10.18 -37.51 12.58
CA LYS A 15 8.97 -37.52 13.42
C LYS A 15 8.70 -36.16 14.08
N LEU A 16 9.74 -35.44 14.52
CA LEU A 16 9.58 -34.10 15.09
C LEU A 16 9.10 -33.10 14.03
N LEU A 17 9.71 -33.13 12.83
CA LEU A 17 9.36 -32.24 11.73
C LEU A 17 7.94 -32.49 11.23
N ASP A 18 7.54 -33.76 11.13
CA ASP A 18 6.21 -34.17 10.70
C ASP A 18 5.12 -33.80 11.74
N ALA A 19 5.40 -33.97 13.03
CA ALA A 19 4.51 -33.50 14.11
C ALA A 19 4.38 -31.97 14.14
N ALA A 20 5.48 -31.24 13.91
CA ALA A 20 5.48 -29.79 13.82
C ALA A 20 4.73 -29.28 12.58
N ALA A 21 4.90 -29.94 11.42
CA ALA A 21 4.19 -29.60 10.20
C ALA A 21 2.67 -29.79 10.31
N ARG A 22 2.22 -30.76 11.10
CA ARG A 22 0.80 -30.99 11.42
C ARG A 22 0.27 -30.15 12.58
N GLY A 23 1.14 -29.41 13.28
CA GLY A 23 0.75 -28.60 14.44
C GLY A 23 0.40 -29.39 15.71
N ASP A 24 0.87 -30.65 15.86
CA ASP A 24 0.63 -31.47 17.06
C ASP A 24 1.60 -31.07 18.19
N LEU A 25 1.20 -30.06 18.96
CA LEU A 25 2.00 -29.48 20.05
C LEU A 25 2.31 -30.46 21.17
N THR A 26 1.42 -31.43 21.42
CA THR A 26 1.59 -32.49 22.43
C THR A 26 2.73 -33.42 22.06
N GLN A 27 2.77 -33.86 20.80
CA GLN A 27 3.82 -34.75 20.31
C GLN A 27 5.17 -34.03 20.21
N VAL A 28 5.17 -32.76 19.77
CA VAL A 28 6.38 -31.92 19.72
C VAL A 28 6.97 -31.68 21.12
N SER A 29 6.14 -31.33 22.11
CA SER A 29 6.59 -31.11 23.49
C SER A 29 7.13 -32.40 24.13
N SER A 30 6.49 -33.54 23.86
CA SER A 30 6.95 -34.84 24.33
C SER A 30 8.32 -35.23 23.74
N LEU A 31 8.51 -35.04 22.43
CA LEU A 31 9.78 -35.35 21.76
C LEU A 31 10.92 -34.44 22.23
N LEU A 32 10.66 -33.13 22.39
CA LEU A 32 11.65 -32.16 22.85
C LEU A 32 11.99 -32.29 24.34
N SER A 33 11.10 -32.81 25.18
CA SER A 33 11.41 -33.06 26.59
C SER A 33 12.36 -34.24 26.79
N HIS A 34 12.30 -35.24 25.91
CA HIS A 34 13.19 -36.41 25.97
C HIS A 34 14.53 -36.16 25.27
N VAL A 35 14.52 -35.48 24.11
CA VAL A 35 15.73 -35.20 23.33
C VAL A 35 15.72 -33.75 22.83
N PRO A 36 16.15 -32.79 23.68
CA PRO A 36 16.15 -31.36 23.33
C PRO A 36 17.04 -31.01 22.14
N SER A 37 18.05 -31.85 21.85
CA SER A 37 18.99 -31.63 20.75
C SER A 37 18.38 -31.81 19.35
N LEU A 38 17.14 -32.31 19.25
CA LEU A 38 16.41 -32.45 17.98
C LEU A 38 16.04 -31.11 17.35
N ILE A 39 15.87 -30.03 18.13
CA ILE A 39 15.46 -28.70 17.63
C ILE A 39 16.47 -28.09 16.63
N ASN A 40 17.72 -28.56 16.69
CA ASN A 40 18.83 -28.08 15.85
C ASN A 40 19.21 -29.08 14.74
N GLN A 41 18.47 -30.19 14.61
CA GLN A 41 18.72 -31.17 13.56
C GLN A 41 17.90 -30.82 12.32
N LYS A 42 18.50 -31.08 11.16
CA LYS A 42 17.90 -30.84 9.84
C LYS A 42 17.42 -32.19 9.30
N GLY A 43 16.18 -32.26 8.85
CA GLY A 43 15.68 -33.43 8.12
C GLY A 43 16.26 -33.50 6.71
N ASP A 44 16.11 -34.64 6.04
CA ASP A 44 16.72 -34.87 4.71
C ASP A 44 16.18 -33.91 3.65
N SER A 45 14.96 -33.42 3.83
CA SER A 45 14.29 -32.44 2.96
C SER A 45 14.65 -30.97 3.26
N GLY A 46 15.47 -30.74 4.29
CA GLY A 46 16.11 -29.47 4.56
C GLY A 46 15.28 -28.35 5.20
N TRP A 47 14.10 -28.68 5.73
CA TRP A 47 13.32 -27.76 6.55
C TRP A 47 13.66 -27.92 8.03
N THR A 48 13.82 -26.80 8.74
CA THR A 48 13.84 -26.78 10.21
C THR A 48 12.50 -26.23 10.69
N ALA A 49 11.83 -26.96 11.59
CA ALA A 49 10.60 -26.49 12.22
C ALA A 49 10.89 -25.18 13.00
N LEU A 50 10.21 -24.11 12.58
CA LEU A 50 10.21 -22.81 13.24
C LEU A 50 9.52 -22.93 14.60
N ILE A 51 10.30 -23.19 15.66
CA ILE A 51 9.86 -22.96 17.04
C ILE A 51 10.44 -21.62 17.46
N CYS A 52 9.56 -20.63 17.60
CA CYS A 52 9.88 -19.30 18.09
C CYS A 52 10.28 -19.36 19.57
N ASP A 53 11.58 -19.29 19.87
CA ASP A 53 12.04 -18.84 21.19
C ASP A 53 13.30 -17.95 21.11
N LYS A 54 13.37 -17.00 22.04
CA LYS A 54 13.99 -15.66 21.95
C LYS A 54 15.52 -15.57 21.97
N PHE A 55 16.29 -16.67 21.92
CA PHE A 55 17.73 -16.62 22.21
C PHE A 55 18.60 -17.61 21.40
N SER A 56 18.78 -17.41 20.08
CA SER A 56 19.86 -18.08 19.30
C SER A 56 20.27 -17.30 18.04
N VAL A 57 21.57 -17.35 17.72
CA VAL A 57 22.26 -16.73 16.57
C VAL A 57 22.31 -17.63 15.34
N ASN A 58 22.38 -17.06 14.13
CA ASN A 58 22.70 -17.84 12.93
C ASN A 58 24.19 -18.21 12.85
N SER A 59 24.55 -19.03 11.85
CA SER A 59 25.91 -19.55 11.59
C SER A 59 27.00 -18.49 11.32
N SER A 60 26.62 -17.21 11.27
CA SER A 60 27.52 -16.05 11.20
C SER A 60 27.77 -15.41 12.57
N SER A 61 27.34 -16.06 13.66
CA SER A 61 27.31 -15.52 15.04
C SER A 61 26.47 -14.25 15.20
N GLN A 62 25.39 -14.07 14.42
CA GLN A 62 24.51 -12.92 14.53
C GLN A 62 23.18 -13.29 15.19
N THR A 63 22.85 -12.63 16.30
CA THR A 63 21.52 -12.71 16.95
C THR A 63 20.56 -11.77 16.25
N ALA A 64 19.26 -11.97 16.41
CA ALA A 64 18.28 -10.90 16.16
C ALA A 64 18.64 -9.62 16.97
N TYR A 65 19.36 -9.78 18.08
CA TYR A 65 19.95 -8.70 18.88
C TYR A 65 21.15 -8.00 18.18
N ASP A 66 21.98 -8.70 17.40
CA ASP A 66 23.11 -8.12 16.64
C ASP A 66 22.65 -7.37 15.39
N ILE A 67 21.59 -7.86 14.73
CA ILE A 67 20.89 -7.11 13.66
C ILE A 67 20.21 -5.87 14.27
N SER A 68 19.64 -5.97 15.49
CA SER A 68 19.06 -4.82 16.18
C SER A 68 20.10 -3.81 16.69
N LYS A 69 21.33 -4.25 17.02
CA LYS A 69 22.43 -3.37 17.45
C LYS A 69 23.05 -2.58 16.30
N PHE A 70 23.01 -3.10 15.08
CA PHE A 70 23.43 -2.36 13.88
C PHE A 70 22.45 -1.22 13.52
N TRP A 71 21.19 -1.30 13.98
CA TRP A 71 20.10 -0.42 13.53
C TRP A 71 19.37 0.36 14.64
N ALA A 72 19.79 0.33 15.91
CA ALA A 72 19.08 1.07 16.96
C ALA A 72 19.98 1.65 18.07
N THR A 73 19.97 2.98 18.18
CA THR A 73 20.10 3.68 19.47
C THR A 73 18.98 4.70 19.66
N ARG A 74 18.58 4.79 20.93
CA ARG A 74 17.29 5.21 21.52
C ARG A 74 16.97 6.74 21.50
N PRO A 75 15.73 7.13 21.90
CA PRO A 75 15.08 8.36 21.47
C PRO A 75 15.22 9.53 22.44
N SER A 76 14.94 10.74 21.95
CA SER A 76 14.36 11.81 22.76
C SER A 76 13.33 12.62 21.94
N PRO A 77 12.27 13.13 22.58
CA PRO A 77 11.19 13.81 21.89
C PRO A 77 11.49 15.32 21.86
N THR A 78 11.56 15.95 20.69
CA THR A 78 11.04 17.32 20.53
C THR A 78 11.09 17.81 19.07
N SER A 79 9.89 17.99 18.54
CA SER A 79 9.47 19.15 17.74
C SER A 79 9.59 19.14 16.20
N ARG A 80 8.46 19.56 15.63
CA ARG A 80 8.21 20.22 14.32
C ARG A 80 8.12 19.35 13.06
N ARG A 81 6.90 18.84 12.91
CA ARG A 81 6.25 18.36 11.67
C ARG A 81 6.61 19.22 10.45
N ARG A 82 7.22 18.61 9.42
CA ARG A 82 7.29 19.14 8.06
C ARG A 82 6.82 18.07 7.06
N GLY A 83 6.11 18.52 6.02
CA GLY A 83 5.28 17.67 5.16
C GLY A 83 6.04 16.72 4.22
N TRP A 84 5.40 15.58 3.93
CA TRP A 84 5.84 14.50 3.06
C TRP A 84 6.07 14.94 1.62
N ARG A 85 7.24 14.64 1.06
CA ARG A 85 7.54 14.91 -0.35
C ARG A 85 8.17 13.68 -1.01
N VAL A 86 7.58 13.24 -2.12
CA VAL A 86 8.11 12.19 -2.99
C VAL A 86 9.10 12.85 -3.93
N LYS A 87 10.21 12.17 -4.26
CA LYS A 87 11.24 12.71 -5.15
C LYS A 87 11.03 12.16 -6.57
N GLY A 88 10.93 13.06 -7.53
CA GLY A 88 10.90 12.70 -8.95
C GLY A 88 11.74 13.66 -9.78
N TYR A 89 12.26 13.20 -10.91
CA TYR A 89 12.88 14.05 -11.92
C TYR A 89 12.05 13.99 -13.20
N VAL A 90 12.18 15.03 -14.02
CA VAL A 90 11.55 15.05 -15.34
C VAL A 90 12.61 14.70 -16.37
N GLU A 91 12.35 13.64 -17.12
CA GLU A 91 13.15 13.19 -18.26
C GLU A 91 12.19 13.01 -19.45
N ASP A 92 12.45 13.69 -20.56
CA ASP A 92 11.62 13.66 -21.78
C ASP A 92 10.12 13.95 -21.59
N GLY A 93 9.76 14.74 -20.57
CA GLY A 93 8.38 15.13 -20.25
C GLY A 93 7.63 14.16 -19.32
N GLU A 94 8.22 13.03 -18.97
CA GLU A 94 7.69 12.08 -17.99
C GLU A 94 8.36 12.28 -16.62
N SER A 95 7.58 12.16 -15.54
CA SER A 95 8.11 12.23 -14.17
C SER A 95 8.54 10.84 -13.73
N ARG A 96 9.82 10.66 -13.38
CA ARG A 96 10.42 9.38 -12.96
C ARG A 96 10.99 9.48 -11.56
N LEU A 97 11.14 8.35 -10.87
CA LEU A 97 11.67 8.35 -9.51
C LEU A 97 13.17 8.56 -9.50
N CYS A 98 13.62 9.49 -8.65
CA CYS A 98 15.05 9.66 -8.43
C CYS A 98 15.61 8.54 -7.59
N ARG A 99 16.58 7.80 -8.13
CA ARG A 99 17.19 6.66 -7.44
C ARG A 99 18.50 7.06 -6.79
N PHE A 100 18.74 6.53 -5.59
CA PHE A 100 19.99 6.74 -4.87
C PHE A 100 20.70 5.41 -4.67
N SER A 101 22.02 5.43 -4.76
CA SER A 101 22.84 4.30 -4.36
C SER A 101 23.09 4.32 -2.85
N ILE A 102 23.50 3.19 -2.28
CA ILE A 102 23.79 3.07 -0.84
C ILE A 102 24.85 4.07 -0.39
N GLU A 103 25.88 4.32 -1.21
CA GLU A 103 26.97 5.24 -0.87
C GLU A 103 26.48 6.69 -0.75
N ALA A 104 25.37 7.05 -1.41
CA ALA A 104 24.82 8.40 -1.36
C ALA A 104 23.97 8.67 -0.11
N VAL A 105 23.56 7.61 0.60
CA VAL A 105 22.62 7.67 1.73
C VAL A 105 23.16 7.04 3.01
N GLU A 106 24.38 6.50 3.00
CA GLU A 106 24.98 5.78 4.14
C GLU A 106 25.03 6.62 5.42
N ASP A 107 25.38 7.90 5.31
CA ASP A 107 25.39 8.85 6.43
C ASP A 107 23.98 9.18 6.95
N LEU A 108 22.96 9.13 6.09
CA LEU A 108 21.57 9.33 6.49
C LEU A 108 21.07 8.16 7.35
N LEU A 109 21.53 6.95 7.06
CA LEU A 109 21.14 5.74 7.80
C LEU A 109 21.65 5.76 9.25
N GLN A 110 22.73 6.47 9.53
CA GLN A 110 23.27 6.62 10.88
C GLN A 110 22.53 7.68 11.72
N LYS A 111 21.61 8.45 11.13
CA LYS A 111 20.91 9.52 11.84
C LYS A 111 19.73 8.99 12.66
N PRO A 112 19.51 9.50 13.88
CA PRO A 112 18.53 8.95 14.82
C PRO A 112 17.06 9.12 14.40
N HIS A 113 16.76 10.05 13.49
CA HIS A 113 15.39 10.31 13.02
C HIS A 113 15.12 9.77 11.61
N THR A 114 16.07 9.01 11.04
CA THR A 114 15.87 8.39 9.74
C THR A 114 15.00 7.15 9.87
N VAL A 115 13.90 7.14 9.12
CA VAL A 115 12.97 6.01 8.99
C VAL A 115 13.30 5.28 7.70
N LEU A 116 13.63 3.99 7.82
CA LEU A 116 13.93 3.12 6.70
C LEU A 116 12.82 2.07 6.55
N ILE A 117 12.19 2.02 5.37
CA ILE A 117 11.13 1.06 5.05
C ILE A 117 11.57 0.19 3.89
N PHE A 118 11.50 -1.13 4.06
CA PHE A 118 11.73 -2.07 2.96
C PHE A 118 10.54 -2.07 2.00
N LEU A 119 10.78 -1.97 0.69
CA LEU A 119 9.70 -1.95 -0.31
C LEU A 119 9.58 -3.28 -1.05
N GLY A 120 10.69 -4.00 -1.21
CA GLY A 120 10.74 -5.28 -1.88
C GLY A 120 12.04 -5.47 -2.65
N VAL A 121 12.07 -6.51 -3.49
CA VAL A 121 13.18 -6.80 -4.41
C VAL A 121 12.68 -6.77 -5.85
N GLU A 122 13.55 -6.39 -6.78
CA GLU A 122 13.18 -6.35 -8.20
C GLU A 122 12.87 -7.76 -8.73
N LYS A 123 11.81 -7.88 -9.54
CA LYS A 123 11.43 -9.15 -10.16
C LYS A 123 12.50 -9.55 -11.19
N ARG A 124 12.99 -10.79 -11.12
CA ARG A 124 13.86 -11.35 -12.16
C ARG A 124 13.10 -11.39 -13.48
N LYS A 125 13.62 -10.74 -14.53
CA LYS A 125 13.11 -10.92 -15.89
C LYS A 125 13.41 -12.37 -16.32
N GLY A 126 12.52 -12.98 -17.09
CA GLY A 126 12.51 -14.42 -17.42
C GLY A 126 13.79 -14.94 -18.13
N PRO A 127 13.80 -16.22 -18.56
CA PRO A 127 15.00 -17.01 -18.86
C PRO A 127 15.82 -16.58 -20.09
N SER A 128 15.58 -15.39 -20.67
CA SER A 128 16.29 -14.89 -21.86
C SER A 128 17.58 -14.12 -21.56
N SER A 129 17.91 -13.87 -20.29
CA SER A 129 19.24 -13.40 -19.90
C SER A 129 20.16 -14.60 -19.61
N PRO A 130 21.42 -14.58 -20.09
CA PRO A 130 22.37 -15.65 -19.78
C PRO A 130 22.47 -15.87 -18.26
N PRO A 131 22.86 -17.06 -17.81
CA PRO A 131 22.96 -17.37 -16.39
C PRO A 131 24.15 -16.62 -15.77
N GLU A 132 24.01 -15.32 -15.55
CA GLU A 132 24.76 -14.63 -14.51
C GLU A 132 24.20 -15.13 -13.17
N ALA A 133 24.69 -16.30 -12.79
CA ALA A 133 24.61 -16.83 -11.46
C ALA A 133 25.20 -15.82 -10.46
N THR A 134 24.65 -15.84 -9.24
CA THR A 134 25.18 -15.28 -7.97
C THR A 134 24.87 -13.84 -7.55
N ARG A 135 24.14 -13.00 -8.29
CA ARG A 135 23.70 -11.69 -7.74
C ARG A 135 22.26 -11.76 -7.21
N GLU A 136 22.10 -11.46 -5.92
CA GLU A 136 20.79 -11.23 -5.33
C GLU A 136 20.08 -10.07 -6.05
N PRO A 137 18.76 -10.14 -6.26
CA PRO A 137 18.04 -9.05 -6.92
C PRO A 137 18.14 -7.76 -6.09
N PRO A 138 18.24 -6.60 -6.73
CA PRO A 138 18.39 -5.34 -6.01
C PRO A 138 17.16 -5.09 -5.13
N ALA A 139 17.44 -4.78 -3.86
CA ALA A 139 16.44 -4.42 -2.86
C ALA A 139 16.12 -2.93 -2.92
N TRP A 140 14.85 -2.61 -2.70
CA TRP A 140 14.30 -1.26 -2.72
C TRP A 140 13.90 -0.83 -1.32
N PHE A 141 14.26 0.40 -0.96
CA PHE A 141 13.94 1.00 0.34
C PHE A 141 13.39 2.41 0.17
N ALA A 142 12.44 2.79 1.01
CA ALA A 142 12.05 4.18 1.21
C ALA A 142 12.77 4.75 2.44
N ILE A 143 13.33 5.95 2.28
CA ILE A 143 14.05 6.65 3.34
C ILE A 143 13.32 7.96 3.62
N ASN A 144 12.98 8.20 4.88
CA ASN A 144 12.50 9.48 5.36
C ASN A 144 13.48 10.01 6.41
N THR A 145 13.92 11.25 6.26
CA THR A 145 14.96 11.86 7.12
C THR A 145 14.69 13.35 7.28
N ASP A 146 15.26 13.94 8.34
CA ASP A 146 15.10 15.36 8.67
C ASP A 146 16.06 16.29 7.90
N GLU A 147 16.86 15.75 6.98
CA GLU A 147 17.74 16.57 6.14
C GLU A 147 16.99 17.55 5.25
N ASP A 148 17.66 18.67 4.94
CA ASP A 148 17.12 19.65 4.02
C ASP A 148 16.96 19.06 2.62
N ALA A 149 15.81 19.34 2.01
CA ALA A 149 15.48 18.87 0.68
C ALA A 149 16.57 19.26 -0.35
N ALA A 150 17.14 20.46 -0.28
CA ALA A 150 18.16 20.89 -1.23
C ALA A 150 19.46 20.08 -1.09
N GLU A 151 19.85 19.67 0.12
CA GLU A 151 21.01 18.82 0.34
C GLU A 151 20.75 17.38 -0.16
N LEU A 152 19.56 16.85 0.05
CA LEU A 152 19.13 15.56 -0.51
C LEU A 152 19.07 15.57 -2.05
N LEU A 153 18.85 16.73 -2.67
CA LEU A 153 18.88 16.86 -4.13
C LEU A 153 20.31 16.78 -4.67
N LYS A 154 21.29 17.40 -4.00
CA LYS A 154 22.71 17.38 -4.40
C LYS A 154 23.33 15.98 -4.37
N ARG A 155 22.84 15.10 -3.48
CA ARG A 155 23.29 13.70 -3.36
C ARG A 155 22.87 12.81 -4.52
N SER A 156 21.94 13.27 -5.36
CA SER A 156 21.50 12.51 -6.54
C SER A 156 22.58 12.51 -7.62
N ARG A 157 22.82 11.36 -8.24
CA ARG A 157 23.62 11.32 -9.49
C ARG A 157 22.86 11.93 -10.68
N GLU A 158 21.54 12.01 -10.57
CA GLU A 158 20.65 12.55 -11.59
C GLU A 158 20.50 14.08 -11.47
N LYS A 159 20.75 14.78 -12.58
CA LYS A 159 20.96 16.24 -12.59
C LYS A 159 19.67 17.07 -12.43
N ASN A 160 18.48 16.47 -12.56
CA ASN A 160 17.19 17.18 -12.59
C ASN A 160 16.18 16.70 -11.55
N CYS A 161 16.67 16.21 -10.41
CA CYS A 161 15.78 15.77 -9.34
C CYS A 161 15.08 16.92 -8.62
N CYS A 162 13.79 16.74 -8.36
CA CYS A 162 13.00 17.66 -7.56
C CYS A 162 12.07 16.92 -6.59
N PHE A 163 11.66 17.61 -5.53
CA PHE A 163 10.59 17.13 -4.67
C PHE A 163 9.25 17.57 -5.24
N THR A 164 8.29 16.65 -5.29
CA THR A 164 6.90 16.95 -5.69
C THR A 164 6.34 18.03 -4.78
N LYS A 165 5.75 19.08 -5.37
CA LYS A 165 5.20 20.23 -4.62
C LYS A 165 3.75 20.00 -4.24
N MET A 166 2.99 19.30 -5.08
CA MET A 166 1.56 19.00 -4.88
C MET A 166 1.32 17.50 -4.99
N ALA A 167 1.38 16.83 -3.85
CA ALA A 167 1.36 15.36 -3.78
C ALA A 167 0.19 14.69 -4.53
N HIS A 168 -1.01 15.27 -4.54
CA HIS A 168 -2.16 14.65 -5.22
C HIS A 168 -2.09 14.72 -6.76
N ARG A 169 -1.44 15.75 -7.31
CA ARG A 169 -1.33 15.97 -8.77
C ARG A 169 -0.04 15.43 -9.35
N ASP A 170 1.05 15.55 -8.60
CA ASP A 170 2.36 15.11 -9.07
C ASP A 170 2.51 13.60 -9.03
N LEU A 171 1.80 12.89 -8.13
CA LEU A 171 1.78 11.42 -8.13
C LEU A 171 1.17 10.82 -9.39
N LEU A 172 0.19 11.50 -9.98
CA LEU A 172 -0.47 11.07 -11.21
C LEU A 172 0.42 11.23 -12.46
N LYS A 173 1.63 11.77 -12.32
CA LYS A 173 2.59 11.94 -13.43
C LYS A 173 3.59 10.79 -13.53
N PHE A 174 3.69 9.94 -12.51
CA PHE A 174 4.55 8.76 -12.55
C PHE A 174 3.92 7.66 -13.41
N SER A 175 4.78 6.76 -13.91
CA SER A 175 4.34 5.50 -14.49
C SER A 175 3.55 4.67 -13.47
N GLU A 176 2.70 3.74 -13.93
CA GLU A 176 1.86 2.93 -13.04
C GLU A 176 2.68 2.12 -12.03
N GLU A 177 3.82 1.56 -12.46
CA GLU A 177 4.73 0.79 -11.60
C GLU A 177 5.36 1.68 -10.51
N GLU A 178 5.89 2.85 -10.90
CA GLU A 178 6.51 3.79 -9.96
C GLU A 178 5.46 4.39 -9.01
N ALA A 179 4.27 4.72 -9.50
CA ALA A 179 3.17 5.21 -8.68
C ALA A 179 2.77 4.18 -7.61
N GLY A 180 2.78 2.88 -7.94
CA GLY A 180 2.55 1.81 -6.98
C GLY A 180 3.60 1.75 -5.87
N VAL A 181 4.88 1.78 -6.23
CA VAL A 181 6.00 1.80 -5.26
C VAL A 181 5.93 3.02 -4.35
N VAL A 182 5.62 4.19 -4.93
CA VAL A 182 5.44 5.42 -4.16
C VAL A 182 4.24 5.35 -3.24
N ALA A 183 3.13 4.76 -3.68
CA ALA A 183 1.93 4.63 -2.86
C ALA A 183 2.23 3.79 -1.61
N GLN A 184 2.90 2.65 -1.77
CA GLN A 184 3.38 1.82 -0.66
C GLN A 184 4.29 2.62 0.28
N ALA A 185 5.37 3.21 -0.25
CA ALA A 185 6.34 3.96 0.53
C ALA A 185 5.68 5.09 1.34
N ARG A 186 4.86 5.91 0.67
CA ARG A 186 4.21 7.08 1.25
C ARG A 186 3.18 6.70 2.30
N SER A 187 2.38 5.66 2.08
CA SER A 187 1.37 5.23 3.06
C SER A 187 2.02 4.67 4.32
N VAL A 188 3.07 3.85 4.20
CA VAL A 188 3.79 3.32 5.36
C VAL A 188 4.53 4.43 6.12
N LEU A 189 5.22 5.33 5.41
CA LEU A 189 5.88 6.48 6.04
C LEU A 189 4.88 7.42 6.74
N ALA A 190 3.73 7.68 6.11
CA ALA A 190 2.67 8.48 6.72
C ALA A 190 2.11 7.81 7.97
N TRP A 191 2.01 6.47 7.99
CA TRP A 191 1.62 5.71 9.17
C TRP A 191 2.62 5.89 10.31
N HIS A 192 3.92 5.67 10.09
CA HIS A 192 4.98 5.87 11.10
C HIS A 192 4.92 7.25 11.77
N SER A 193 4.60 8.27 10.99
CA SER A 193 4.53 9.65 11.50
C SER A 193 3.35 9.97 12.39
N ARG A 194 2.26 9.20 12.28
CA ARG A 194 1.02 9.40 13.03
C ARG A 194 0.89 8.42 14.19
N TYR A 195 1.54 7.26 14.08
CA TYR A 195 1.42 6.15 15.02
C TYR A 195 2.69 5.93 15.85
N SER A 196 3.37 7.01 16.27
CA SER A 196 4.60 6.90 17.09
C SER A 196 4.36 6.43 18.54
N PHE A 197 3.10 6.30 18.95
CA PHE A 197 2.68 5.88 20.28
C PHE A 197 1.64 4.75 20.18
N CYS A 198 1.67 3.84 21.15
CA CYS A 198 0.76 2.71 21.22
C CYS A 198 -0.67 3.20 21.46
N PRO A 199 -1.64 2.88 20.58
CA PRO A 199 -3.02 3.29 20.75
C PRO A 199 -3.68 2.78 22.04
N THR A 200 -3.20 1.67 22.61
CA THR A 200 -3.77 1.06 23.82
C THR A 200 -3.29 1.71 25.12
N CYS A 201 -2.00 2.09 25.21
CA CYS A 201 -1.41 2.56 26.47
C CYS A 201 -0.64 3.89 26.39
N GLY A 202 -0.53 4.50 25.21
CA GLY A 202 0.17 5.78 25.01
C GLY A 202 1.70 5.72 25.11
N SER A 203 2.30 4.55 25.39
CA SER A 203 3.76 4.39 25.42
C SER A 203 4.37 4.45 24.01
N SER A 204 5.66 4.77 23.90
CA SER A 204 6.39 4.76 22.62
C SER A 204 6.36 3.39 21.96
N THR A 205 6.25 3.36 20.63
CA THR A 205 6.37 2.14 19.81
C THR A 205 7.77 1.99 19.22
N ASN A 206 8.22 0.75 19.05
CA ASN A 206 9.46 0.43 18.33
C ASN A 206 9.14 -0.18 16.96
N MET A 207 9.94 0.16 15.96
CA MET A 207 9.81 -0.40 14.62
C MET A 207 10.41 -1.81 14.54
N GLU A 208 9.66 -2.74 13.96
CA GLU A 208 10.07 -4.11 13.65
C GLU A 208 9.72 -4.45 12.18
N ASP A 209 10.12 -5.63 11.70
CA ASP A 209 9.77 -6.21 10.40
C ASP A 209 9.97 -5.28 9.18
N GLY A 210 11.14 -4.64 9.10
CA GLY A 210 11.48 -3.78 7.95
C GLY A 210 10.56 -2.56 7.78
N GLY A 211 9.88 -2.16 8.85
CA GLY A 211 8.98 -1.00 8.87
C GLY A 211 7.49 -1.32 8.72
N TYR A 212 7.08 -2.59 8.65
CA TYR A 212 5.65 -2.97 8.58
C TYR A 212 5.04 -3.32 9.92
N ASN A 213 5.79 -3.14 11.00
CA ASN A 213 5.35 -3.46 12.33
C ASN A 213 5.80 -2.38 13.32
N LEU A 214 4.87 -1.92 14.14
CA LEU A 214 5.13 -1.08 15.30
C LEU A 214 4.72 -1.82 16.57
N LYS A 215 5.70 -2.14 17.41
CA LYS A 215 5.49 -2.87 18.66
C LYS A 215 5.40 -1.92 19.85
N GLY A 216 4.23 -1.90 20.46
CA GLY A 216 3.99 -1.31 21.77
C GLY A 216 4.16 -2.32 22.89
N VAL A 217 3.91 -1.89 24.13
CA VAL A 217 4.03 -2.73 25.33
C VAL A 217 2.99 -3.87 25.32
N HIS A 218 1.78 -3.58 24.86
CA HIS A 218 0.63 -4.50 24.94
C HIS A 218 0.08 -4.93 23.59
N ASN A 219 0.52 -4.32 22.49
CA ASN A 219 -0.02 -4.62 21.17
C ASN A 219 1.01 -4.37 20.07
N THR A 220 0.83 -5.10 18.98
CA THR A 220 1.53 -4.96 17.71
C THR A 220 0.59 -4.25 16.74
N CYS A 221 1.07 -3.19 16.10
CA CYS A 221 0.29 -2.41 15.14
C CYS A 221 0.84 -2.61 13.72
N TYR A 222 -0.07 -2.75 12.77
CA TYR A 222 0.23 -2.85 11.34
C TYR A 222 -0.19 -1.57 10.60
N PRO A 223 0.38 -1.30 9.40
CA PRO A 223 -0.03 -0.17 8.57
C PRO A 223 -1.53 -0.16 8.32
N ARG A 224 -2.13 1.01 8.53
CA ARG A 224 -3.55 1.24 8.30
C ARG A 224 -3.84 1.37 6.81
N VAL A 225 -4.92 0.74 6.34
CA VAL A 225 -5.50 0.94 5.00
C VAL A 225 -6.97 1.27 5.18
N ASP A 226 -7.39 2.43 4.68
CA ASP A 226 -8.77 2.91 4.77
C ASP A 226 -9.53 2.57 3.47
N PRO A 227 -10.47 1.61 3.49
CA PRO A 227 -11.28 1.30 2.31
C PRO A 227 -12.22 2.46 1.97
N VAL A 228 -12.19 2.89 0.70
CA VAL A 228 -13.02 3.98 0.17
C VAL A 228 -13.72 3.47 -1.08
N VAL A 229 -15.04 3.48 -1.09
CA VAL A 229 -15.80 3.19 -2.31
C VAL A 229 -15.85 4.42 -3.19
N ILE A 230 -15.68 4.22 -4.50
CA ILE A 230 -15.90 5.26 -5.50
C ILE A 230 -16.75 4.68 -6.61
N MET A 231 -17.87 5.33 -6.90
CA MET A 231 -18.92 4.73 -7.70
C MET A 231 -19.37 5.65 -8.83
N LEU A 232 -19.45 5.09 -10.04
CA LEU A 232 -20.17 5.72 -11.12
C LEU A 232 -21.60 5.19 -11.12
N VAL A 233 -22.56 6.07 -10.82
CA VAL A 233 -23.98 5.72 -10.78
C VAL A 233 -24.58 5.93 -12.16
N ILE A 234 -25.13 4.86 -12.73
CA ILE A 234 -25.79 4.82 -14.02
C ILE A 234 -27.28 5.08 -13.79
N HIS A 235 -27.84 5.99 -14.57
CA HIS A 235 -29.27 6.30 -14.54
C HIS A 235 -30.10 5.09 -15.02
N PRO A 236 -31.36 4.90 -14.56
CA PRO A 236 -32.19 3.76 -14.98
C PRO A 236 -32.39 3.60 -16.50
N ASP A 237 -32.20 4.68 -17.28
CA ASP A 237 -32.29 4.69 -18.75
C ASP A 237 -31.01 4.20 -19.45
N GLY A 238 -29.94 3.91 -18.71
CA GLY A 238 -28.63 3.48 -19.22
C GLY A 238 -27.83 4.57 -19.96
N ASN A 239 -28.40 5.76 -20.17
CA ASN A 239 -27.88 6.79 -21.06
C ASN A 239 -27.34 8.02 -20.33
N GLN A 240 -27.40 8.04 -19.00
CA GLN A 240 -26.87 9.12 -18.18
C GLN A 240 -26.09 8.56 -16.98
N CYS A 241 -25.17 9.35 -16.45
CA CYS A 241 -24.46 9.01 -15.20
C CYS A 241 -24.52 10.18 -14.21
N LEU A 242 -24.53 9.87 -12.92
CA LEU A 242 -24.46 10.86 -11.85
C LEU A 242 -23.01 11.26 -11.62
N LEU A 243 -22.73 12.56 -11.61
CA LEU A 243 -21.45 13.10 -11.14
C LEU A 243 -21.71 14.24 -10.15
N GLY A 244 -20.84 14.32 -9.15
CA GLY A 244 -20.88 15.34 -8.10
C GLY A 244 -19.63 16.19 -8.05
N ARG A 245 -19.71 17.32 -7.34
CA ARG A 245 -18.58 18.20 -7.07
C ARG A 245 -18.56 18.60 -5.60
N LYS A 246 -17.40 18.45 -4.94
CA LYS A 246 -17.17 18.96 -3.58
C LYS A 246 -16.75 20.44 -3.62
N LYS A 247 -17.10 21.21 -2.59
CA LYS A 247 -16.77 22.66 -2.49
C LYS A 247 -15.26 22.96 -2.60
N MET A 248 -14.43 22.03 -2.14
CA MET A 248 -12.97 22.15 -2.19
C MET A 248 -12.40 21.94 -3.61
N PHE A 249 -13.17 21.36 -4.53
CA PHE A 249 -12.68 21.06 -5.87
C PHE A 249 -12.54 22.33 -6.71
N PRO A 250 -11.58 22.35 -7.65
CA PRO A 250 -11.50 23.41 -8.65
C PRO A 250 -12.87 23.64 -9.30
N ALA A 251 -13.17 24.90 -9.61
CA ALA A 251 -14.38 25.25 -10.33
C ALA A 251 -14.52 24.34 -11.57
N ARG A 252 -15.75 23.86 -11.81
CA ARG A 252 -16.13 23.03 -12.97
C ARG A 252 -15.68 21.57 -12.94
N LEU A 253 -14.97 21.10 -11.92
CA LEU A 253 -14.57 19.69 -11.81
C LEU A 253 -15.72 18.83 -11.26
N PHE A 254 -16.25 17.93 -12.07
CA PHE A 254 -17.23 16.91 -11.66
C PHE A 254 -16.58 15.53 -11.64
N SER A 255 -16.81 14.76 -10.58
CA SER A 255 -16.24 13.43 -10.35
C SER A 255 -17.31 12.45 -9.89
N CYS A 256 -16.97 11.17 -9.91
CA CYS A 256 -17.75 10.13 -9.22
C CYS A 256 -17.87 10.46 -7.72
N LEU A 257 -18.99 10.05 -7.12
CA LEU A 257 -19.21 10.10 -5.68
C LEU A 257 -18.30 9.08 -5.00
N ALA A 258 -17.88 9.37 -3.77
CA ALA A 258 -16.96 8.51 -3.04
C ALA A 258 -16.99 8.79 -1.53
N GLY A 259 -16.90 7.72 -0.75
CA GLY A 259 -16.82 7.80 0.70
C GLY A 259 -16.27 6.54 1.36
N PHE A 260 -16.11 6.60 2.67
CA PHE A 260 -15.44 5.55 3.44
C PHE A 260 -16.39 4.39 3.68
N VAL A 261 -15.87 3.17 3.67
CA VAL A 261 -16.61 2.00 4.16
C VAL A 261 -16.63 2.02 5.68
N GLU A 262 -17.80 1.94 6.30
CA GLU A 262 -17.93 1.93 7.76
C GLU A 262 -17.75 0.51 8.35
N PRO A 263 -17.39 0.40 9.64
CA PRO A 263 -17.26 -0.90 10.29
C PRO A 263 -18.55 -1.72 10.24
N GLY A 264 -18.45 -2.92 9.67
CA GLY A 264 -19.59 -3.84 9.53
C GLY A 264 -20.34 -3.70 8.21
N GLU A 265 -19.98 -2.76 7.35
CA GLU A 265 -20.55 -2.63 6.01
C GLU A 265 -19.84 -3.51 4.98
N SER A 266 -20.63 -4.08 4.07
CA SER A 266 -20.11 -4.52 2.78
C SER A 266 -19.79 -3.32 1.87
N MET A 267 -18.96 -3.56 0.85
CA MET A 267 -18.66 -2.54 -0.18
C MET A 267 -19.94 -2.04 -0.86
N GLU A 268 -20.88 -2.95 -1.15
CA GLU A 268 -22.13 -2.65 -1.83
C GLU A 268 -23.08 -1.83 -0.93
N GLU A 269 -23.09 -2.08 0.38
CA GLU A 269 -23.86 -1.27 1.34
C GLU A 269 -23.28 0.15 1.44
N ALA A 270 -21.97 0.28 1.57
CA ALA A 270 -21.30 1.59 1.59
C ALA A 270 -21.59 2.39 0.31
N VAL A 271 -21.57 1.75 -0.87
CA VAL A 271 -21.95 2.41 -2.13
C VAL A 271 -23.39 2.93 -2.09
N ARG A 272 -24.33 2.15 -1.57
CA ARG A 272 -25.74 2.59 -1.50
C ARG A 272 -25.93 3.72 -0.50
N ARG A 273 -25.35 3.60 0.69
CA ARG A 273 -25.41 4.63 1.73
C ARG A 273 -24.83 5.95 1.23
N GLU A 274 -23.60 5.95 0.73
CA GLU A 274 -22.90 7.16 0.29
C GLU A 274 -23.62 7.87 -0.87
N VAL A 275 -24.19 7.14 -1.84
CA VAL A 275 -24.97 7.77 -2.91
C VAL A 275 -26.26 8.40 -2.37
N GLU A 276 -26.96 7.73 -1.45
CA GLU A 276 -28.19 8.25 -0.85
C GLU A 276 -27.90 9.47 0.05
N GLU A 277 -26.82 9.46 0.81
CA GLU A 277 -26.39 10.56 1.68
C GLU A 277 -25.98 11.80 0.87
N GLU A 278 -25.06 11.65 -0.10
CA GLU A 278 -24.53 12.81 -0.83
C GLU A 278 -25.55 13.38 -1.85
N SER A 279 -26.39 12.53 -2.46
CA SER A 279 -27.23 12.93 -3.60
C SER A 279 -28.73 12.65 -3.47
N GLY A 280 -29.16 11.91 -2.45
CA GLY A 280 -30.55 11.46 -2.29
C GLY A 280 -30.99 10.35 -3.26
N VAL A 281 -30.12 9.94 -4.20
CA VAL A 281 -30.42 8.91 -5.18
C VAL A 281 -30.30 7.52 -4.56
N LYS A 282 -31.28 6.67 -4.81
CA LYS A 282 -31.26 5.27 -4.37
C LYS A 282 -30.63 4.39 -5.43
N VAL A 283 -29.82 3.43 -4.99
CA VAL A 283 -29.07 2.52 -5.86
C VAL A 283 -29.47 1.07 -5.57
N GLY A 284 -29.62 0.27 -6.63
CA GLY A 284 -29.91 -1.15 -6.56
C GLY A 284 -28.65 -2.01 -6.76
N PRO A 285 -28.47 -2.64 -7.93
CA PRO A 285 -27.27 -3.42 -8.25
C PRO A 285 -25.98 -2.59 -8.16
N VAL A 286 -24.96 -3.19 -7.53
CA VAL A 286 -23.59 -2.65 -7.43
C VAL A 286 -22.63 -3.71 -7.95
N SER A 287 -21.63 -3.31 -8.74
CA SER A 287 -20.65 -4.21 -9.33
C SER A 287 -19.25 -3.62 -9.22
N TYR A 288 -18.32 -4.42 -8.72
CA TYR A 288 -16.90 -4.08 -8.67
C TYR A 288 -16.29 -4.00 -10.09
N VAL A 289 -15.39 -3.04 -10.30
CA VAL A 289 -14.64 -2.88 -11.56
C VAL A 289 -13.13 -3.03 -11.34
N SER A 290 -12.57 -2.21 -10.46
CA SER A 290 -11.13 -2.13 -10.24
C SER A 290 -10.80 -1.46 -8.91
N CYS A 291 -9.54 -1.46 -8.51
CA CYS A 291 -9.07 -0.75 -7.33
C CYS A 291 -7.84 0.11 -7.63
N GLN A 292 -7.68 1.20 -6.89
CA GLN A 292 -6.52 2.08 -6.97
C GLN A 292 -6.04 2.46 -5.56
N PRO A 293 -4.79 2.14 -5.18
CA PRO A 293 -4.19 2.69 -3.98
C PRO A 293 -4.10 4.22 -4.07
N TRP A 294 -4.57 4.92 -3.05
CA TRP A 294 -4.57 6.37 -2.97
C TRP A 294 -3.84 6.84 -1.71
N PRO A 295 -2.55 7.21 -1.81
CA PRO A 295 -1.69 7.46 -0.65
C PRO A 295 -1.91 8.87 -0.06
N MET A 296 -3.17 9.21 0.26
CA MET A 296 -3.61 10.48 0.85
C MET A 296 -4.45 10.29 2.13
N PRO A 297 -3.91 9.74 3.23
CA PRO A 297 -2.57 9.17 3.35
C PRO A 297 -2.48 7.67 3.01
N SER A 298 -3.57 6.93 3.15
CA SER A 298 -3.56 5.46 3.14
C SER A 298 -4.90 4.86 2.74
N SER A 299 -5.52 5.39 1.69
CA SER A 299 -6.82 4.91 1.21
C SER A 299 -6.66 3.85 0.12
N LEU A 300 -7.56 2.87 0.10
CA LEU A 300 -7.74 1.95 -1.03
C LEU A 300 -9.05 2.31 -1.72
N MET A 301 -8.96 2.91 -2.92
CA MET A 301 -10.13 3.27 -3.71
C MET A 301 -10.68 2.01 -4.38
N ILE A 302 -11.94 1.70 -4.14
CA ILE A 302 -12.65 0.54 -4.66
C ILE A 302 -13.68 1.05 -5.65
N GLY A 303 -13.37 0.89 -6.94
CA GLY A 303 -14.14 1.39 -8.05
C GLY A 303 -15.33 0.50 -8.38
N CYS A 304 -16.53 1.06 -8.32
CA CYS A 304 -17.78 0.36 -8.56
C CYS A 304 -18.62 1.02 -9.66
N LEU A 305 -19.43 0.22 -10.34
CA LEU A 305 -20.61 0.67 -11.07
C LEU A 305 -21.84 0.41 -10.23
N ALA A 306 -22.75 1.37 -10.23
CA ALA A 306 -24.01 1.31 -9.50
C ALA A 306 -25.15 1.64 -10.45
N VAL A 307 -26.30 0.96 -10.33
CA VAL A 307 -27.50 1.30 -11.10
C VAL A 307 -28.51 1.97 -10.19
N ALA A 308 -28.87 3.20 -10.51
CA ALA A 308 -29.88 3.94 -9.77
C ALA A 308 -31.27 3.32 -9.96
N ILE A 309 -32.09 3.40 -8.92
CA ILE A 309 -33.51 3.00 -8.91
C ILE A 309 -34.44 4.19 -8.65
N SER A 310 -33.87 5.36 -8.32
CA SER A 310 -34.56 6.65 -8.29
C SER A 310 -33.77 7.70 -9.08
N THR A 311 -34.42 8.80 -9.45
CA THR A 311 -33.82 9.85 -10.30
C THR A 311 -33.81 11.23 -9.66
N ASP A 312 -34.61 11.43 -8.62
CA ASP A 312 -34.70 12.68 -7.89
C ASP A 312 -33.40 12.93 -7.13
N ILE A 313 -32.75 14.06 -7.42
CA ILE A 313 -31.53 14.48 -6.76
C ILE A 313 -31.89 15.45 -5.64
N LYS A 314 -31.45 15.11 -4.43
CA LYS A 314 -31.49 15.99 -3.26
C LYS A 314 -30.09 16.01 -2.65
N VAL A 315 -29.33 17.05 -2.99
CA VAL A 315 -27.95 17.21 -2.54
C VAL A 315 -27.89 17.51 -1.05
N ASP A 316 -26.99 16.83 -0.34
CA ASP A 316 -26.52 17.32 0.95
C ASP A 316 -25.45 18.39 0.76
N GLU A 317 -25.86 19.65 0.97
CA GLU A 317 -25.00 20.83 0.86
C GLU A 317 -23.87 20.85 1.91
N SER A 318 -23.92 19.99 2.93
CA SER A 318 -22.85 19.84 3.91
C SER A 318 -21.59 19.21 3.30
N GLU A 319 -21.77 18.28 2.35
CA GLU A 319 -20.70 17.46 1.76
C GLU A 319 -20.32 17.90 0.35
N ILE A 320 -21.32 18.00 -0.54
CA ILE A 320 -21.12 18.32 -1.95
C ILE A 320 -21.81 19.65 -2.31
N GLU A 321 -21.26 20.34 -3.30
CA GLU A 321 -21.78 21.61 -3.81
C GLU A 321 -22.92 21.38 -4.82
N GLU A 322 -22.78 20.35 -5.66
CA GLU A 322 -23.70 20.08 -6.76
C GLU A 322 -23.59 18.62 -7.20
N ALA A 323 -24.72 17.98 -7.49
CA ALA A 323 -24.80 16.69 -8.19
C ALA A 323 -25.78 16.79 -9.36
N ARG A 324 -25.42 16.20 -10.50
CA ARG A 324 -26.24 16.23 -11.72
C ARG A 324 -26.13 14.95 -12.52
N TRP A 325 -27.21 14.63 -13.25
CA TRP A 325 -27.20 13.65 -14.31
C TRP A 325 -26.52 14.23 -15.56
N PHE A 326 -25.54 13.50 -16.09
CA PHE A 326 -24.81 13.85 -17.30
C PHE A 326 -25.12 12.85 -18.41
N PRO A 327 -25.69 13.30 -19.54
CA PRO A 327 -25.91 12.45 -20.70
C PRO A 327 -24.61 11.86 -21.24
N ARG A 328 -24.70 10.63 -21.72
CA ARG A 328 -23.58 9.88 -22.30
C ARG A 328 -22.83 10.64 -23.39
N GLN A 329 -23.55 11.32 -24.28
CA GLN A 329 -22.97 12.14 -25.35
C GLN A 329 -22.20 13.35 -24.82
N GLN A 330 -22.69 13.96 -23.73
CA GLN A 330 -21.99 15.05 -23.07
C GLN A 330 -20.69 14.55 -22.43
N VAL A 331 -20.72 13.42 -21.73
CA VAL A 331 -19.53 12.82 -21.10
C VAL A 331 -18.51 12.37 -22.15
N LEU A 332 -18.95 11.81 -23.28
CA LEU A 332 -18.07 11.47 -24.40
C LEU A 332 -17.36 12.71 -24.96
N SER A 333 -18.08 13.84 -25.06
CA SER A 333 -17.51 15.12 -25.51
C SER A 333 -16.48 15.68 -24.51
N LEU A 334 -16.70 15.47 -23.20
CA LEU A 334 -15.76 15.85 -22.14
C LEU A 334 -14.47 15.02 -22.20
N LEU A 335 -14.58 13.71 -22.43
CA LEU A 335 -13.42 12.83 -22.60
C LEU A 335 -12.56 13.21 -23.82
N LYS A 336 -13.18 13.75 -24.87
CA LYS A 336 -12.48 14.25 -26.07
C LYS A 336 -11.88 15.66 -25.90
N GLY A 337 -12.12 16.32 -24.77
CA GLY A 337 -11.62 17.67 -24.50
C GLY A 337 -12.36 18.79 -25.25
N SER A 338 -13.57 18.53 -25.76
CA SER A 338 -14.29 19.46 -26.65
C SER A 338 -15.09 20.57 -25.91
N ARG A 339 -15.13 20.57 -24.57
CA ARG A 339 -15.95 21.50 -23.75
C ARG A 339 -15.11 22.11 -22.62
N PRO A 340 -14.81 23.42 -22.63
CA PRO A 340 -14.00 24.08 -21.59
C PRO A 340 -14.78 24.43 -20.31
N ASP A 341 -16.09 24.25 -20.32
CA ASP A 341 -17.00 24.67 -19.26
C ASP A 341 -17.11 23.65 -18.11
N LEU A 342 -16.70 22.40 -18.36
CA LEU A 342 -16.80 21.26 -17.46
C LEU A 342 -15.50 20.45 -17.55
N ILE A 343 -15.00 20.01 -16.41
CA ILE A 343 -13.75 19.27 -16.30
C ILE A 343 -14.06 17.95 -15.60
N ILE A 344 -13.47 16.87 -16.11
CA ILE A 344 -13.45 15.56 -15.45
C ILE A 344 -12.05 15.28 -14.90
N PRO A 345 -11.90 14.36 -13.92
CA PRO A 345 -10.61 14.01 -13.35
C PRO A 345 -9.60 13.55 -14.41
N PRO A 346 -8.28 13.71 -14.15
CA PRO A 346 -7.22 13.24 -15.05
C PRO A 346 -7.31 11.74 -15.35
N ARG A 347 -6.78 11.34 -16.50
CA ARG A 347 -6.88 9.96 -17.02
C ARG A 347 -6.28 8.90 -16.09
N GLN A 348 -5.34 9.27 -15.23
CA GLN A 348 -4.71 8.37 -14.26
C GLN A 348 -5.59 8.07 -13.03
N THR A 349 -6.69 8.79 -12.84
CA THR A 349 -7.57 8.59 -11.67
C THR A 349 -8.60 7.49 -11.93
N ILE A 350 -8.94 6.73 -10.89
CA ILE A 350 -9.98 5.70 -10.94
C ILE A 350 -11.34 6.26 -11.36
N ALA A 351 -11.69 7.49 -10.95
CA ALA A 351 -12.92 8.18 -11.39
C ALA A 351 -12.97 8.31 -12.93
N HIS A 352 -11.88 8.75 -13.55
CA HIS A 352 -11.81 8.84 -15.00
C HIS A 352 -11.90 7.47 -15.67
N GLN A 353 -11.25 6.44 -15.09
CA GLN A 353 -11.29 5.09 -15.63
C GLN A 353 -12.70 4.48 -15.55
N LEU A 354 -13.45 4.72 -14.46
CA LEU A 354 -14.85 4.29 -14.34
C LEU A 354 -15.73 4.98 -15.39
N ILE A 355 -15.60 6.29 -15.55
CA ILE A 355 -16.32 7.06 -16.58
C ILE A 355 -16.01 6.50 -17.97
N ARG A 356 -14.72 6.30 -18.29
CA ARG A 356 -14.28 5.75 -19.57
C ARG A 356 -14.80 4.34 -19.80
N HIS A 357 -14.80 3.51 -18.76
CA HIS A 357 -15.31 2.14 -18.81
C HIS A 357 -16.81 2.12 -19.14
N TRP A 358 -17.62 2.93 -18.45
CA TRP A 358 -19.04 3.06 -18.73
C TRP A 358 -19.33 3.54 -20.16
N ILE A 359 -18.55 4.50 -20.69
CA ILE A 359 -18.65 4.95 -22.08
C ILE A 359 -18.31 3.84 -23.10
N GLY A 360 -17.54 2.83 -22.69
CA GLY A 360 -17.27 1.64 -23.49
C GLY A 360 -18.36 0.56 -23.41
N MET A 361 -19.24 0.59 -22.39
CA MET A 361 -20.34 -0.37 -22.25
C MET A 361 -21.44 -0.12 -23.27
N ASN A 362 -22.10 -1.16 -23.79
CA ASN A 362 -23.27 -0.97 -24.64
C ASN A 362 -24.44 -0.40 -23.82
N SER A 363 -25.21 0.51 -24.39
CA SER A 363 -26.40 1.14 -23.76
C SER A 363 -27.58 0.19 -23.55
N ASN A 364 -27.44 -1.09 -23.91
CA ASN A 364 -28.52 -2.08 -23.93
C ASN A 364 -28.41 -3.10 -22.78
N LEU A 365 -27.83 -2.70 -21.64
CA LEU A 365 -27.91 -3.49 -20.40
C LEU A 365 -29.10 -3.03 -19.57
#